data_AF-A0A1M6T370-F1
#
_entry.id   AF-A0A1M6T370-F1
#
_cell.length_a   1.000
_cell.length_b   1.000
_cell.length_c   1.000
_cell.angle_alpha   90.00
_cell.angle_beta   90.00
_cell.angle_gamma   90.00
#
_symmetry.space_group_name_H-M   'P 1'
#
loop_
_entity.id
_entity.type
_entity.pdbx_description
1 polymer ?
#
loop_
_entity_poly.entity_id
_entity_poly.type
_entity_poly.pdbx_seq_one_letter_code
_entity_poly.pdbx_strand_id
1 'polypeptide(L)'
;MPFQSSDDFIKYVFCSNMEAKDLFQVSMETLIESENSDFMVFKVIEGKVKNLSGYDEWSEVIEIDETTFKKLHLNLCQKVGRIVRSGFKDRR
;
A
#
# COMPACT_ATOMS: atom_id res chain seq x y z
N MET A 1 33.95 -11.10 18.21
CA MET A 1 32.77 -11.48 17.40
C MET A 1 32.40 -10.29 16.55
N PRO A 2 32.26 -10.42 15.21
CA PRO A 2 31.84 -9.31 14.39
C PRO A 2 30.34 -9.06 14.60
N PHE A 3 29.97 -7.79 14.78
CA PHE A 3 28.58 -7.35 14.78
C PHE A 3 27.97 -7.74 13.43
N GLN A 4 27.03 -8.69 13.44
CA GLN A 4 26.16 -8.89 12.29
C GLN A 4 25.24 -7.67 12.25
N SER A 5 25.53 -6.74 11.34
CA SER A 5 24.53 -5.78 10.88
C SER A 5 23.40 -6.63 10.32
N SER A 6 22.37 -6.87 11.12
CA SER A 6 21.09 -7.31 10.62
C SER A 6 20.54 -6.15 9.80
N ASP A 7 21.04 -6.00 8.58
CA ASP A 7 20.30 -5.34 7.51
C ASP A 7 19.09 -6.24 7.28
N ASP A 8 18.09 -6.04 8.14
CA ASP A 8 16.73 -6.48 7.88
C ASP A 8 16.39 -5.92 6.50
N PHE A 9 16.38 -6.77 5.47
CA PHE A 9 16.06 -6.34 4.11
C PHE A 9 14.59 -5.91 4.08
N ILE A 10 14.38 -4.60 4.10
CA ILE A 10 13.05 -3.99 4.01
C ILE A 10 12.69 -3.87 2.54
N LYS A 11 11.61 -4.54 2.13
CA LYS A 11 10.97 -4.40 0.83
C LYS A 11 9.65 -3.68 0.99
N TYR A 12 9.36 -2.76 0.08
CA TYR A 12 8.06 -2.10 0.02
C TYR A 12 7.34 -2.58 -1.22
N VAL A 13 6.07 -2.94 -1.08
CA VAL A 13 5.30 -3.58 -2.13
C VAL A 13 3.94 -2.94 -2.23
N PHE A 14 3.53 -2.73 -3.48
CA PHE A 14 2.24 -2.24 -3.90
C PHE A 14 1.43 -3.42 -4.44
N CYS A 15 0.34 -3.74 -3.78
CA CYS A 15 -0.60 -4.78 -4.15
C CYS A 15 -1.87 -4.10 -4.69
N SER A 16 -2.35 -4.50 -5.85
CA SER A 16 -3.46 -3.79 -6.51
C SER A 16 -4.30 -4.71 -7.40
N ASN A 17 -5.49 -4.24 -7.77
CA ASN A 17 -6.21 -4.79 -8.92
C ASN A 17 -5.64 -4.24 -10.24
N MET A 18 -6.05 -4.79 -11.38
CA MET A 18 -5.57 -4.35 -12.70
C MET A 18 -5.84 -2.86 -12.96
N GLU A 19 -6.99 -2.33 -12.53
CA GLU A 19 -7.35 -0.92 -12.76
C GLU A 19 -6.43 0.04 -11.98
N ALA A 20 -6.17 -0.25 -10.71
CA ALA A 20 -5.27 0.54 -9.88
C ALA A 20 -3.81 0.41 -10.34
N LYS A 21 -3.41 -0.75 -10.88
CA LYS A 21 -2.12 -0.91 -11.55
C LYS A 21 -2.02 -0.04 -12.80
N ASP A 22 -3.02 -0.03 -13.65
CA ASP A 22 -3.02 0.79 -14.88
C ASP A 22 -2.90 2.27 -14.54
N LEU A 23 -3.66 2.73 -13.52
CA LEU A 23 -3.55 4.10 -13.03
C LEU A 23 -2.15 4.40 -12.47
N PHE A 24 -1.57 3.46 -11.71
CA PHE A 24 -0.20 3.60 -11.18
C PHE A 24 0.86 3.62 -12.28
N GLN A 25 0.68 2.83 -13.34
CA GLN A 25 1.57 2.81 -14.51
C GLN A 25 1.53 4.13 -15.28
N VAL A 26 0.37 4.79 -15.34
CA VAL A 26 0.27 6.14 -15.90
C VAL A 26 1.02 7.13 -15.01
N SER A 27 0.63 7.23 -13.74
CA SER A 27 1.42 7.90 -12.71
C SER A 27 0.87 7.63 -11.30
N MET A 28 1.75 7.71 -10.30
CA MET A 28 1.33 7.66 -8.89
C MET A 28 0.32 8.76 -8.53
N GLU A 29 0.44 9.96 -9.12
CA GLU A 29 -0.47 11.08 -8.87
C GLU A 29 -1.87 10.78 -9.42
N THR A 30 -1.95 10.18 -10.60
CA THR A 30 -3.22 9.73 -11.20
C THR A 30 -3.94 8.73 -10.31
N LEU A 31 -3.22 7.77 -9.70
CA LEU A 31 -3.82 6.86 -8.73
C LEU A 31 -4.30 7.58 -7.46
N ILE A 32 -3.52 8.56 -6.97
CA ILE A 32 -3.87 9.35 -5.78
C ILE A 32 -5.14 10.17 -6.01
N GLU A 33 -5.23 10.86 -7.14
CA GLU A 33 -6.37 11.69 -7.51
C GLU A 33 -7.62 10.89 -7.87
N SER A 34 -7.46 9.66 -8.34
CA SER A 34 -8.60 8.78 -8.63
C SER A 34 -9.42 8.48 -7.39
N GLU A 35 -10.67 8.05 -7.55
CA GLU A 35 -11.46 7.52 -6.43
C GLU A 35 -11.12 6.05 -6.12
N ASN A 36 -10.23 5.44 -6.90
CA ASN A 36 -9.86 4.05 -6.73
C ASN A 36 -9.10 3.85 -5.41
N SER A 37 -9.61 2.94 -4.58
CA SER A 37 -9.03 2.52 -3.30
C SER A 37 -8.75 1.02 -3.26
N ASP A 38 -8.87 0.32 -4.39
CA ASP A 38 -8.66 -1.12 -4.54
C ASP A 38 -7.17 -1.44 -4.73
N PHE A 39 -6.37 -0.93 -3.80
CA PHE A 39 -4.96 -1.23 -3.67
C PHE A 39 -4.55 -1.19 -2.19
N MET A 40 -3.48 -1.91 -1.87
CA MET A 40 -2.88 -1.94 -0.56
C MET A 40 -1.36 -1.85 -0.69
N VAL A 41 -0.69 -1.25 0.30
CA VAL A 41 0.75 -1.16 0.33
C VAL A 41 1.28 -1.83 1.59
N PHE A 42 2.32 -2.65 1.45
CA PHE A 42 2.93 -3.35 2.57
C PHE A 42 4.41 -3.03 2.69
N LYS A 43 4.85 -2.95 3.95
CA LYS A 43 6.26 -2.95 4.32
C LYS A 43 6.63 -4.37 4.76
N VAL A 44 7.38 -5.06 3.93
CA VAL A 44 7.82 -6.43 4.13
C VAL A 44 9.23 -6.42 4.68
N ILE A 45 9.45 -7.10 5.80
CA ILE A 45 10.79 -7.32 6.35
C ILE A 45 11.16 -8.77 6.07
N GLU A 46 12.24 -8.99 5.30
CA GLU A 46 12.65 -10.32 4.87
C GLU A 46 12.84 -11.25 6.10
N GLY A 47 12.14 -12.38 6.11
CA GLY A 47 12.05 -13.29 7.28
C GLY A 47 10.76 -13.18 8.11
N LYS A 48 9.95 -12.13 7.95
CA LYS A 48 8.63 -11.97 8.61
C LYS A 48 7.43 -12.01 7.65
N VAL A 49 7.67 -12.24 6.36
CA VAL A 49 6.67 -12.19 5.27
C VAL A 49 5.53 -13.20 5.44
N LYS A 50 5.73 -14.30 6.18
CA LYS A 50 4.78 -15.41 6.33
C LYS A 50 3.42 -15.07 6.94
N ASN A 51 3.20 -13.84 7.43
CA ASN A 51 1.99 -13.44 8.16
C ASN A 51 1.24 -12.22 7.59
N LEU A 52 1.52 -11.80 6.35
CA LEU A 52 0.69 -10.78 5.72
C LEU A 52 -0.56 -11.45 5.10
N SER A 53 -1.56 -11.68 5.94
CA SER A 53 -2.89 -12.12 5.50
C SER A 53 -3.41 -11.17 4.41
N GLY A 54 -3.71 -11.71 3.24
CA GLY A 54 -4.17 -10.94 2.08
C GLY A 54 -3.07 -10.54 1.10
N TYR A 55 -1.78 -10.81 1.34
CA TYR A 55 -0.71 -10.51 0.38
C TYR A 55 -0.84 -11.32 -0.92
N ASP A 56 -1.24 -12.60 -0.82
CA ASP A 56 -1.46 -13.52 -1.95
C ASP A 56 -2.82 -13.32 -2.66
N GLU A 57 -3.69 -12.46 -2.11
CA GLU A 57 -5.06 -12.26 -2.64
C GLU A 57 -5.13 -11.16 -3.71
N TRP A 58 -4.07 -10.37 -3.87
CA TRP A 58 -4.04 -9.30 -4.85
C TRP A 58 -3.54 -9.80 -6.20
N SER A 59 -4.23 -9.38 -7.27
CA SER A 59 -3.90 -9.80 -8.64
C SER A 59 -2.51 -9.35 -9.08
N GLU A 60 -2.06 -8.19 -8.59
CA GLU A 60 -0.83 -7.56 -9.04
C GLU A 60 -0.02 -7.08 -7.85
N VAL A 61 1.28 -7.43 -7.85
CA VAL A 61 2.23 -7.06 -6.81
C VAL A 61 3.47 -6.45 -7.45
N ILE A 62 3.79 -5.22 -7.07
CA ILE A 62 4.89 -4.43 -7.62
C ILE A 62 5.78 -3.97 -6.47
N GLU A 63 7.10 -4.15 -6.61
CA GLU A 63 8.07 -3.59 -5.66
C GLU A 63 8.22 -2.08 -5.89
N ILE A 64 8.15 -1.31 -4.81
CA ILE A 64 8.20 0.16 -4.81
C ILE A 64 9.25 0.66 -3.83
N ASP A 65 9.62 1.94 -3.95
CA ASP A 65 10.48 2.59 -2.98
C ASP A 65 9.72 3.08 -1.73
N GLU A 66 10.45 3.41 -0.67
CA GLU A 66 9.87 3.88 0.59
C GLU A 66 9.07 5.19 0.44
N THR A 67 9.49 6.09 -0.46
CA THR A 67 8.83 7.38 -0.66
C THR A 67 7.46 7.16 -1.30
N THR A 68 7.41 6.31 -2.32
CA THR A 68 6.17 5.90 -2.98
C THR A 68 5.24 5.19 -1.98
N PHE A 69 5.78 4.30 -1.14
CA PHE A 69 5.02 3.66 -0.08
C PHE A 69 4.36 4.67 0.86
N LYS A 70 5.14 5.63 1.39
CA LYS A 70 4.63 6.65 2.33
C LYS A 70 3.50 7.48 1.70
N LYS A 71 3.66 7.88 0.43
CA LYS A 71 2.65 8.67 -0.29
C LYS A 71 1.35 7.88 -0.50
N LEU A 72 1.45 6.66 -1.01
CA LEU A 72 0.29 5.81 -1.27
C LEU A 72 -0.43 5.41 0.03
N HIS A 73 0.34 5.07 1.07
CA HIS A 73 -0.22 4.75 2.39
C HIS A 73 -0.98 5.94 2.98
N LEU A 74 -0.39 7.14 2.95
CA LEU A 74 -1.05 8.35 3.44
C LEU A 74 -2.34 8.65 2.67
N ASN A 75 -2.31 8.51 1.35
CA ASN A 75 -3.48 8.70 0.50
C ASN A 75 -4.61 7.71 0.86
N LEU A 76 -4.31 6.42 0.99
CA LEU A 76 -5.28 5.41 1.44
C LEU A 76 -5.88 5.76 2.81
N CYS A 77 -5.05 6.13 3.79
CA CYS A 77 -5.52 6.55 5.11
C CYS A 77 -6.46 7.78 5.01
N GLN A 78 -6.16 8.73 4.12
CA GLN A 78 -7.02 9.90 3.90
C GLN A 78 -8.35 9.52 3.26
N LYS A 79 -8.35 8.65 2.24
CA LYS A 79 -9.55 8.16 1.55
C LYS A 79 -10.46 7.38 2.51
N VAL A 80 -9.92 6.35 3.17
CA VAL A 80 -10.66 5.56 4.17
C VAL A 80 -11.14 6.45 5.32
N GLY A 81 -10.31 7.38 5.77
CA GLY A 81 -10.68 8.35 6.79
C GLY A 81 -11.86 9.24 6.38
N ARG A 82 -11.96 9.66 5.11
CA ARG A 82 -13.14 10.37 4.59
C ARG A 82 -14.37 9.48 4.59
N ILE A 83 -14.25 8.23 4.15
CA ILE A 83 -15.37 7.27 4.12
C ILE A 83 -15.94 7.07 5.53
N VAL A 84 -15.08 6.77 6.51
CA VAL A 84 -15.49 6.57 7.91
C VAL A 84 -16.16 7.81 8.48
N ARG A 85 -15.60 9.01 8.23
CA ARG A 85 -16.19 10.27 8.71
C ARG A 85 -17.50 10.63 8.01
N SER A 86 -17.65 10.32 6.72
CA SER A 86 -18.87 10.56 5.96
C SER A 86 -19.99 9.61 6.41
N GLY A 87 -19.69 8.32 6.59
CA GLY A 87 -20.65 7.34 7.12
C GLY A 87 -21.12 7.62 8.55
N PHE A 88 -20.35 8.38 9.34
CA PHE A 88 -20.77 8.84 10.66
C PHE A 88 -21.79 9.99 10.61
N LYS A 89 -21.81 10.75 9.52
CA LYS A 89 -22.70 11.92 9.34
C LYS A 89 -24.12 11.50 8.95
N ASP A 90 -24.29 10.33 8.35
CA ASP A 90 -25.58 9.76 7.94
C ASP A 90 -26.36 9.07 9.09
N ARG A 91 -25.73 8.91 10.26
CA ARG A 91 -26.34 8.24 11.43
C ARG A 91 -26.84 9.19 12.52
N ARG A 92 -27.03 10.48 12.22
CA ARG A 92 -27.46 11.48 13.22
C ARG A 92 -28.75 12.18 12.86
#